data_AF-A0A7X8M1A4-F1
#
_entry.id   AF-A0A7X8M1A4-F1
#
_cell.length_a   1.000
_cell.length_b   1.000
_cell.length_c   1.000
_cell.angle_alpha   90.00
_cell.angle_beta   90.00
_cell.angle_gamma   90.00
#
_symmetry.space_group_name_H-M   'P 1'
#
loop_
_entity.id
_entity.type
_entity.pdbx_description
1 polymer ?
#
loop_
_entity_poly.entity_id
_entity_poly.type
_entity_poly.pdbx_seq_one_letter_code
_entity_poly.pdbx_strand_id
1 'polypeptide(L)'
;MLEYVVPALIALVIIIIIRNIKIVPQAQAFIIERLGAYKETWEVGLHFKIPLIDRVANRVSIKERVLDFPPQPVITKDNVTMQIDTVIYFTITDPKLFTYGVERPMMA
;
A
#
# COMPACT_ATOMS: atom_id res chain seq x y z
N MET A 1 22.06 -23.46 34.70
CA MET A 1 21.15 -23.46 33.52
C MET A 1 20.20 -22.26 33.53
N LEU A 2 19.53 -21.94 34.65
CA LEU A 2 18.61 -20.78 34.76
C LEU A 2 19.26 -19.40 34.52
N GLU A 3 20.54 -19.22 34.88
CA GLU A 3 21.26 -17.94 34.71
C GLU A 3 21.37 -17.48 33.25
N TYR A 4 21.34 -18.41 32.29
CA TYR A 4 21.35 -18.08 30.85
C TYR A 4 19.92 -17.95 30.28
N VAL A 5 18.91 -18.47 30.96
CA VAL A 5 17.51 -18.43 30.51
C VAL A 5 16.96 -17.00 30.61
N VAL A 6 17.25 -16.30 31.71
CA VAL A 6 16.79 -14.91 31.93
C VAL A 6 17.34 -13.94 30.86
N PRO A 7 18.65 -13.87 30.58
CA PRO A 7 19.17 -12.99 29.55
C PRO A 7 18.73 -13.41 28.14
N ALA A 8 18.58 -14.71 27.87
CA ALA A 8 18.04 -15.19 26.58
C ALA A 8 16.59 -14.73 26.36
N LEU A 9 15.76 -14.76 27.40
CA LEU A 9 14.37 -14.29 27.32
C LEU A 9 14.29 -12.77 27.09
N ILE A 10 15.15 -12.00 27.76
CA ILE A 10 15.24 -10.55 27.58
C ILE A 10 15.70 -10.20 26.16
N ALA A 11 16.73 -10.89 25.65
CA ALA A 11 17.19 -10.70 24.28
C ALA A 11 16.08 -11.02 23.26
N LEU A 12 15.31 -12.10 23.49
CA LEU A 12 14.18 -12.47 22.63
C LEU A 12 13.11 -11.36 22.58
N VAL A 13 12.76 -10.79 23.73
CA VAL A 13 11.78 -9.69 23.82
C VAL A 13 12.28 -8.45 23.07
N ILE A 14 13.55 -8.09 23.23
CA ILE A 14 14.15 -6.94 22.55
C ILE A 14 14.16 -7.14 21.02
N ILE A 15 14.52 -8.33 20.55
CA ILE A 15 14.51 -8.67 19.11
C ILE A 15 13.10 -8.54 18.53
N ILE A 16 12.08 -8.98 19.28
CA ILE A 16 10.69 -8.83 18.87
C ILE A 16 10.34 -7.35 18.77
N ILE A 17 10.65 -6.53 19.77
CA ILE A 17 10.32 -5.09 19.75
C ILE A 17 10.97 -4.38 18.55
N ILE A 18 12.27 -4.57 18.34
CA ILE A 18 13.02 -3.90 17.26
C ILE A 18 12.46 -4.27 15.88
N ARG A 19 12.08 -5.54 15.66
CA ARG A 19 11.54 -6.01 14.37
C ARG A 19 10.17 -5.41 14.02
N ASN A 20 9.43 -4.92 15.03
CA ASN A 20 8.10 -4.34 14.86
C ASN A 20 8.10 -2.85 14.58
N ILE A 21 9.25 -2.18 14.71
CA ILE A 21 9.41 -0.80 14.28
C ILE A 21 9.45 -0.78 12.75
N LYS A 22 8.57 0.02 12.15
CA LYS A 22 8.51 0.23 10.70
C LYS A 22 8.52 1.71 10.38
N ILE A 23 9.34 2.06 9.41
CA ILE A 23 9.44 3.42 8.89
C ILE A 23 8.67 3.43 7.57
N VAL A 24 7.67 4.29 7.48
CA VAL A 24 6.94 4.56 6.24
C VAL A 24 7.69 5.67 5.51
N PRO A 25 8.23 5.41 4.30
CA PRO A 25 8.97 6.40 3.56
C PRO A 25 8.05 7.48 2.95
N GLN A 26 8.64 8.60 2.55
CA GLN A 26 7.96 9.70 1.87
C GLN A 26 7.20 9.22 0.62
N ALA A 27 6.03 9.82 0.36
CA ALA A 27 5.14 9.49 -0.76
C ALA A 27 4.69 8.01 -0.83
N GLN A 28 4.65 7.34 0.33
CA GLN A 28 4.03 6.03 0.50
C GLN A 28 3.10 6.05 1.69
N ALA A 29 2.04 5.23 1.61
CA ALA A 29 1.13 4.94 2.70
C ALA A 29 1.05 3.43 2.88
N PHE A 30 1.13 2.97 4.12
CA PHE A 30 1.01 1.55 4.46
C PHE A 30 -0.35 1.30 5.08
N ILE A 31 -1.04 0.28 4.59
CA ILE A 31 -2.34 -0.11 5.12
C ILE A 31 -2.13 -1.24 6.11
N ILE A 32 -2.63 -1.05 7.32
CA ILE A 32 -2.52 -2.01 8.40
C ILE A 32 -3.85 -2.72 8.61
N GLU A 33 -3.76 -4.03 8.65
CA GLU A 33 -4.84 -4.92 9.04
C GLU A 33 -4.57 -5.55 10.40
N ARG A 34 -5.64 -5.71 11.16
CA ARG A 34 -5.67 -6.48 12.40
C ARG A 34 -6.62 -7.65 12.20
N LEU A 35 -6.10 -8.87 12.25
CA LEU A 35 -6.89 -10.10 12.13
C LEU A 35 -7.83 -10.12 10.89
N GLY A 36 -7.40 -9.52 9.79
CA GLY A 36 -8.18 -9.44 8.54
C GLY A 36 -9.14 -8.26 8.43
N ALA A 37 -9.22 -7.38 9.43
CA ALA A 37 -9.99 -6.14 9.36
C ALA A 37 -9.04 -4.93 9.20
N TYR A 38 -9.47 -3.94 8.40
CA TYR A 38 -8.76 -2.65 8.31
C TYR A 38 -8.72 -1.98 9.69
N LYS A 39 -7.52 -1.57 10.10
CA LYS A 39 -7.31 -0.81 11.34
C LYS A 39 -7.06 0.66 11.02
N GLU A 40 -5.98 0.92 10.30
CA GLU A 40 -5.48 2.27 10.06
C GLU A 40 -4.59 2.34 8.82
N THR A 41 -4.46 3.53 8.27
CA THR A 41 -3.49 3.86 7.23
C THR A 41 -2.35 4.63 7.88
N TRP A 42 -1.15 4.10 7.75
CA TRP A 42 0.06 4.76 8.21
C TRP A 42 0.61 5.71 7.14
N GLU A 43 0.65 6.98 7.50
CA GLU A 43 1.32 8.03 6.73
C GLU A 43 2.83 8.05 7.01
N VAL A 44 3.55 8.98 6.37
CA VAL A 44 5.00 9.12 6.48
C VAL A 44 5.42 9.27 7.95
N GLY A 45 6.32 8.42 8.42
CA GLY A 45 6.79 8.47 9.79
C GLY A 45 7.22 7.13 10.36
N LEU A 46 7.53 7.15 11.66
CA LEU A 46 7.87 5.98 12.45
C LEU A 46 6.60 5.41 13.07
N HIS A 47 6.31 4.15 12.79
CA HIS A 47 5.15 3.45 13.32
C HIS A 47 5.53 2.14 13.98
N PHE A 48 4.73 1.74 14.97
CA PHE A 48 4.92 0.50 15.71
C PHE A 48 3.72 -0.42 15.49
N LYS A 49 3.97 -1.61 14.95
CA LYS A 49 2.93 -2.64 14.83
C LYS A 49 2.97 -3.58 16.01
N ILE A 50 1.81 -4.10 16.41
CA ILE A 50 1.77 -5.18 17.40
C ILE A 50 2.23 -6.47 16.73
N PRO A 51 3.25 -7.16 17.28
CA PRO A 51 3.70 -8.45 16.76
C PRO A 51 2.55 -9.45 16.70
N LEU A 52 2.57 -10.33 15.70
CA LEU A 52 1.60 -11.39 15.46
C LEU A 52 0.19 -10.94 14.98
N ILE A 53 -0.33 -9.83 15.51
CA ILE A 53 -1.72 -9.40 15.29
C ILE A 53 -1.83 -8.44 14.09
N ASP A 54 -0.94 -7.44 14.03
CA ASP A 54 -1.00 -6.38 13.03
C ASP A 54 -0.11 -6.74 11.83
N ARG A 55 -0.68 -6.70 10.62
CA ARG A 55 -0.01 -6.99 9.35
C ARG A 55 -0.06 -5.78 8.42
N VAL A 56 1.04 -5.54 7.69
CA VAL A 56 1.03 -4.60 6.56
C VAL A 56 0.36 -5.32 5.39
N ALA A 57 -0.85 -4.91 5.06
CA ALA A 57 -1.66 -5.51 4.00
C ALA A 57 -1.25 -5.00 2.62
N ASN A 58 -1.10 -3.68 2.47
CA ASN A 58 -0.72 -3.07 1.21
C ASN A 58 0.23 -1.88 1.43
N ARG A 59 1.08 -1.62 0.42
CA ARG A 59 1.97 -0.46 0.36
C ARG A 59 1.58 0.34 -0.88
N VAL A 60 0.86 1.43 -0.64
CA VAL A 60 0.34 2.30 -1.68
C VAL A 60 1.32 3.44 -1.89
N SER A 61 1.68 3.73 -3.15
CA SER A 61 2.49 4.90 -3.45
C SER A 61 1.58 6.05 -3.83
N ILE A 62 1.80 7.21 -3.22
CA ILE A 62 1.07 8.46 -3.48
C ILE A 62 1.76 9.27 -4.62
N LYS A 63 2.80 8.70 -5.23
CA LYS A 63 3.46 9.31 -6.39
C LYS A 63 2.52 9.29 -7.60
N GLU A 64 2.61 10.33 -8.42
CA GLU A 64 1.94 10.37 -9.71
C GLU A 64 2.39 9.21 -10.58
N ARG A 65 1.43 8.56 -11.23
CA ARG A 65 1.65 7.44 -12.13
C ARG A 65 1.03 7.75 -13.49
N VAL A 66 1.69 7.23 -14.51
CA VAL A 66 1.27 7.33 -15.90
C VAL A 66 0.73 5.96 -16.30
N LEU A 67 -0.47 5.93 -16.87
CA LEU A 67 -1.07 4.74 -17.45
C LEU A 67 -1.39 5.01 -18.92
N ASP A 68 -0.74 4.24 -19.78
CA ASP A 68 -1.00 4.23 -21.21
C ASP A 68 -2.15 3.27 -21.54
N PHE A 69 -3.03 3.72 -22.43
CA PHE A 69 -4.12 2.91 -22.96
C PHE A 69 -3.88 2.59 -24.42
N PRO A 70 -4.24 1.39 -24.89
CA PRO A 70 -4.14 1.08 -26.31
C PRO A 70 -5.05 2.00 -27.12
N PRO A 71 -4.65 2.42 -28.34
CA PRO A 71 -5.47 3.28 -29.18
C PRO A 71 -6.86 2.67 -29.44
N GLN A 72 -7.91 3.43 -29.13
CA GLN A 72 -9.29 2.99 -29.31
C GLN A 72 -9.91 3.60 -30.57
N PRO A 73 -10.62 2.80 -31.40
CA PRO A 73 -11.29 3.32 -32.58
C PRO A 73 -12.56 4.08 -32.16
N VAL A 74 -12.67 5.32 -32.59
CA VAL A 74 -13.85 6.17 -32.39
C VAL A 74 -14.38 6.64 -33.73
N ILE A 75 -15.70 6.86 -33.81
CA ILE A 75 -16.38 7.40 -34.99
C ILE A 75 -16.71 8.86 -34.68
N THR A 76 -16.20 9.79 -35.50
CA THR A 76 -16.52 11.21 -35.35
C THR A 76 -17.93 11.52 -35.84
N LYS A 77 -18.42 12.73 -35.52
CA LYS A 77 -19.72 13.21 -35.98
C LYS A 77 -19.84 13.23 -37.52
N ASP A 78 -18.72 13.38 -38.22
CA ASP A 78 -18.64 13.38 -39.69
C ASP A 78 -18.54 11.96 -40.28
N ASN A 79 -18.79 10.92 -39.46
CA ASN A 79 -18.77 9.52 -39.87
C ASN A 79 -17.39 9.04 -40.38
N VAL A 80 -16.31 9.54 -39.77
CA VAL A 80 -14.94 9.10 -40.04
C VAL A 80 -14.43 8.29 -38.85
N THR A 81 -13.84 7.13 -39.14
CA THR A 81 -13.18 6.30 -38.13
C THR A 81 -11.75 6.79 -37.91
N MET A 82 -11.41 7.07 -36.66
CA MET A 82 -10.03 7.42 -36.25
C MET A 82 -9.67 6.69 -34.96
N GLN A 83 -8.37 6.56 -34.69
CA GLN A 83 -7.88 6.00 -33.44
C GLN A 83 -7.43 7.14 -32.53
N ILE A 84 -7.89 7.11 -31.28
CA ILE A 84 -7.43 8.04 -30.24
C ILE A 84 -6.48 7.30 -29.32
N ASP A 85 -5.28 7.86 -29.17
CA ASP A 85 -4.32 7.48 -28.14
C ASP A 85 -4.55 8.34 -26.89
N THR A 86 -4.39 7.78 -25.70
CA THR A 86 -4.69 8.47 -24.44
C THR A 86 -3.77 8.02 -23.32
N VAL A 87 -3.26 9.01 -22.59
CA VAL A 87 -2.41 8.83 -21.42
C VAL A 87 -3.13 9.41 -20.21
N ILE A 88 -3.25 8.63 -19.13
CA ILE A 88 -3.87 9.09 -17.88
C ILE A 88 -2.79 9.29 -16.82
N TYR A 89 -2.74 10.50 -16.28
CA TYR A 89 -1.94 10.85 -15.11
C TYR A 89 -2.85 10.85 -13.88
N PHE A 90 -2.49 10.09 -12.86
CA PHE A 90 -3.26 10.05 -11.62
C PHE A 90 -2.36 9.88 -10.40
N THR A 91 -2.88 10.33 -9.26
CA THR A 91 -2.32 10.08 -7.93
C THR A 91 -3.39 9.50 -7.02
N ILE A 92 -2.96 8.73 -6.02
CA ILE A 92 -3.86 8.09 -5.07
C ILE A 92 -4.07 9.03 -3.89
N THR A 93 -5.26 9.63 -3.80
CA THR A 93 -5.63 10.55 -2.71
C THR A 93 -6.00 9.81 -1.42
N ASP A 94 -6.80 8.75 -1.52
CA ASP A 94 -7.19 7.91 -0.38
C ASP A 94 -6.67 6.46 -0.56
N PRO A 95 -5.61 6.06 0.15
CA PRO A 95 -5.06 4.71 0.09
C PRO A 95 -6.04 3.63 0.53
N LYS A 96 -6.91 3.92 1.51
CA LYS A 96 -7.88 2.96 2.05
C LYS A 96 -8.90 2.59 0.98
N LEU A 97 -9.51 3.61 0.36
CA LEU A 97 -10.46 3.40 -0.73
C LEU A 97 -9.80 2.74 -1.93
N PHE A 98 -8.55 3.09 -2.25
CA PHE A 98 -7.81 2.45 -3.33
C PHE A 98 -7.61 0.94 -3.11
N THR A 99 -7.45 0.49 -1.86
CA THR A 99 -7.15 -0.92 -1.56
C THR A 99 -8.38 -1.78 -1.32
N TYR A 100 -9.44 -1.21 -0.73
CA TYR A 100 -10.65 -1.98 -0.39
C TYR A 100 -11.90 -1.59 -1.18
N GLY A 101 -11.88 -0.44 -1.87
CA GLY A 101 -13.04 0.04 -2.61
C GLY A 101 -13.27 -0.73 -3.92
N VAL A 102 -12.19 -1.10 -4.61
CA VAL A 102 -12.25 -1.82 -5.89
C VAL A 102 -11.12 -2.84 -5.95
N GLU A 103 -11.41 -4.05 -6.44
CA GLU A 103 -10.42 -5.14 -6.49
C GLU A 103 -9.24 -4.83 -7.44
N ARG A 104 -9.51 -4.17 -8.56
CA ARG A 104 -8.51 -3.78 -9.56
C ARG A 104 -8.72 -2.35 -10.06
N PRO A 105 -8.34 -1.32 -9.29
CA PRO A 105 -8.57 0.07 -9.66
C PRO A 105 -7.74 0.54 -10.88
N MET A 106 -6.74 -0.23 -11.31
CA MET A 106 -5.83 0.15 -12.41
C MET A 106 -5.91 -0.75 -13.65
N MET A 107 -6.89 -1.68 -13.71
CA MET A 107 -7.11 -2.47 -14.93
C MET A 107 -8.36 -1.97 -15.64
N ALA A 108 -8.22 -1.58 -16.90
CA ALA A 108 -9.30 -1.46 -17.88
C ALA A 108 -9.05 -2.41 -19.04
#